data_AF-A0AAV0Z8A2-F1
#
_entry.id   AF-A0AAV0Z8A2-F1
#
_cell.length_a   1.000
_cell.length_b   1.000
_cell.length_c   1.000
_cell.angle_alpha   90.00
_cell.angle_beta   90.00
_cell.angle_gamma   90.00
#
_symmetry.space_group_name_H-M   'P 1'
#
loop_
_entity.id
_entity.type
_entity.pdbx_description
1 polymer ?
#
loop_
_entity_poly.entity_id
_entity_poly.type
_entity_poly.pdbx_seq_one_letter_code
_entity_poly.pdbx_strand_id
1 'polypeptide(L)'
;MLAIFHKAFAHPPEELNSPASYKGSKKPKLPEETLREFLSHHPHNTCSMSFGEASVLAYVRPDNPFSVHQRLFCGVDDIYCLFLGSLNNLSVLNKQYGLSKGTDEAMFVIEAYKTLRDRGPYPADQVVKELDGSFAFVVYDSKIGTVFAALGSDGGVKLYWGIAADGSVVISDDLDVVKEGCAKSFAPFPTGCMFHSEGGLMSFEHPMNKLKAMPRIDSEGVMCGANFKVDKFSRVNSIPRVGSQSNWMEWEQH
;
A
#
# COMPACT_ATOMS: atom_id res chain seq x y z
N MET A 1 -6.94 -9.73 4.22
CA MET A 1 -5.49 -9.80 3.99
C MET A 1 -4.80 -8.97 5.05
N LEU A 2 -3.62 -9.40 5.48
CA LEU A 2 -2.79 -8.75 6.47
C LEU A 2 -1.35 -8.78 5.98
N ALA A 3 -0.65 -7.66 6.06
CA ALA A 3 0.77 -7.55 5.80
C ALA A 3 1.41 -6.80 6.96
N ILE A 4 2.48 -7.36 7.51
CA ILE A 4 3.25 -6.74 8.58
C ILE A 4 4.70 -6.63 8.11
N PHE A 5 5.26 -5.43 8.20
CA PHE A 5 6.63 -5.14 7.78
C PHE A 5 7.40 -4.57 8.95
N HIS A 6 8.56 -5.16 9.25
CA HIS A 6 9.41 -4.64 10.30
C HIS A 6 9.87 -3.21 9.98
N LYS A 7 10.03 -2.38 11.01
CA LYS A 7 10.36 -0.94 10.88
C LYS A 7 11.61 -0.64 10.05
N ALA A 8 12.50 -1.62 9.88
CA ALA A 8 13.70 -1.49 9.06
C ALA A 8 13.40 -1.52 7.54
N PHE A 9 12.23 -2.03 7.13
CA PHE A 9 11.85 -2.24 5.74
C PHE A 9 10.71 -1.34 5.27
N ALA A 10 9.93 -0.76 6.19
CA ALA A 10 8.85 0.16 5.87
C ALA A 10 8.81 1.34 6.84
N HIS A 11 8.84 2.55 6.27
CA HIS A 11 8.89 3.82 7.01
C HIS A 11 7.61 4.62 6.72
N PRO A 12 6.51 4.41 7.46
CA PRO A 12 5.30 5.21 7.28
C PRO A 12 5.54 6.64 7.79
N PRO A 13 4.73 7.63 7.39
CA PRO A 13 4.82 8.98 7.93
C PRO A 13 4.64 8.98 9.46
N GLU A 14 5.47 9.75 10.15
CA GLU A 14 5.50 9.78 11.62
C GLU A 14 4.15 10.19 12.23
N GLU A 15 3.34 10.98 11.51
CA GLU A 15 2.03 11.43 11.94
C GLU A 15 1.00 10.29 12.07
N LEU A 16 1.31 9.10 11.53
CA LEU A 16 0.51 7.91 11.77
C LEU A 16 0.66 7.39 13.21
N ASN A 17 1.78 7.71 13.87
CA ASN A 17 2.03 7.32 15.26
C ASN A 17 1.28 8.25 16.22
N SER A 18 0.38 7.68 17.02
CA SER A 18 -0.27 8.42 18.11
C SER A 18 0.40 8.09 19.46
N PRO A 19 0.95 9.09 20.17
CA PRO A 19 1.42 8.90 21.54
C PRO A 19 0.31 8.43 22.51
N ALA A 20 -0.96 8.60 22.14
CA ALA A 20 -2.08 8.14 22.96
C ALA A 20 -2.18 6.60 23.03
N SER A 21 -1.59 5.88 22.07
CA SER A 21 -1.56 4.41 22.04
C SER A 21 -0.92 3.79 23.28
N TYR A 22 -0.04 4.52 23.98
CA TYR A 22 0.63 4.04 25.19
C TYR A 22 -0.02 4.54 26.49
N LYS A 23 -1.00 5.45 26.38
CA LYS A 23 -1.68 6.08 27.52
C LYS A 23 -3.10 5.53 27.74
N GLY A 24 -3.65 4.82 26.76
CA GLY A 24 -4.98 4.21 26.82
C GLY A 24 -5.03 2.86 27.54
N SER A 25 -6.24 2.33 27.67
CA SER A 25 -6.49 0.99 28.21
C SER A 25 -5.99 -0.12 27.28
N LYS A 26 -6.07 0.10 25.96
CA LYS A 26 -5.51 -0.77 24.93
C LYS A 26 -4.13 -0.28 24.52
N LYS A 27 -3.17 -1.22 24.49
CA LYS A 27 -1.80 -1.00 24.03
C LYS A 27 -1.62 -1.63 22.65
N PRO A 28 -0.72 -1.08 21.80
CA PRO A 28 -0.36 -1.75 20.57
C PRO A 28 0.26 -3.12 20.89
N LYS A 29 0.03 -4.09 20.01
CA LYS A 29 0.50 -5.47 20.11
C LYS A 29 1.79 -5.65 19.32
N LEU A 30 2.51 -6.73 19.62
CA LEU A 30 3.62 -7.15 18.77
C LEU A 30 3.10 -7.75 17.43
N PRO A 31 3.92 -7.77 16.38
CA PRO A 31 3.58 -8.39 15.10
C PRO A 31 3.02 -9.82 15.23
N GLU A 32 3.65 -10.66 16.06
CA GLU A 32 3.27 -12.07 16.23
C GLU A 32 1.90 -12.22 16.91
N GLU A 33 1.59 -11.32 17.84
CA GLU A 33 0.30 -11.28 18.52
C GLU A 33 -0.82 -10.85 17.56
N THR A 34 -0.55 -9.81 16.76
CA THR A 34 -1.47 -9.31 15.72
C THR A 34 -1.75 -10.39 14.68
N LEU A 35 -0.71 -11.11 14.24
CA LEU A 35 -0.85 -12.25 13.33
C LEU A 35 -1.70 -13.36 13.95
N ARG A 36 -1.42 -13.76 15.20
CA ARG A 36 -2.15 -14.84 15.86
C ARG A 36 -3.64 -14.52 16.00
N GLU A 37 -3.96 -13.27 16.34
CA GLU A 37 -5.33 -12.79 16.42
C GLU A 37 -6.01 -12.82 15.04
N PHE A 38 -5.36 -12.33 13.99
CA PHE A 38 -5.87 -12.41 12.62
C PHE A 38 -6.19 -13.85 12.19
N LEU A 39 -5.28 -14.79 12.48
CA LEU A 39 -5.47 -16.20 12.18
C LEU A 39 -6.62 -16.81 13.00
N SER A 40 -6.79 -16.39 14.26
CA SER A 40 -7.88 -16.86 15.13
C SER A 40 -9.26 -16.41 14.66
N HIS A 41 -9.38 -15.26 13.99
CA HIS A 41 -10.63 -14.81 13.38
C HIS A 41 -11.05 -15.66 12.18
N HIS A 42 -10.11 -16.36 11.54
CA HIS A 42 -10.34 -17.09 10.30
C HIS A 42 -9.64 -18.48 10.33
N PRO A 43 -10.03 -19.39 11.24
CA PRO A 43 -9.25 -20.59 11.56
C PRO A 43 -9.17 -21.64 10.44
N HIS A 44 -10.11 -21.62 9.49
CA HIS A 44 -10.23 -22.66 8.46
C HIS A 44 -9.72 -22.25 7.08
N ASN A 45 -9.69 -20.94 6.79
CA ASN A 45 -9.46 -20.42 5.45
C ASN A 45 -8.27 -19.45 5.37
N THR A 46 -7.37 -19.45 6.36
CA THR A 46 -6.17 -18.61 6.36
C THR A 46 -4.93 -19.32 5.87
N CYS A 47 -4.05 -18.55 5.25
CA CYS A 47 -2.67 -18.91 4.95
C CYS A 47 -1.77 -17.74 5.36
N SER A 48 -0.63 -18.03 5.96
CA SER A 48 0.37 -17.03 6.30
C SER A 48 1.74 -17.46 5.82
N MET A 49 2.57 -16.48 5.45
CA MET A 49 3.95 -16.67 5.06
C MET A 49 4.81 -15.63 5.78
N SER A 50 5.87 -16.11 6.44
CA SER A 50 6.80 -15.28 7.19
C SER A 50 8.17 -15.28 6.52
N PHE A 51 8.81 -14.13 6.50
CA PHE A 51 10.11 -13.92 5.85
C PHE A 51 11.17 -13.59 6.91
N GLY A 52 11.36 -14.51 7.85
CA GLY A 52 12.17 -14.26 9.05
C GLY A 52 11.57 -13.12 9.88
N GLU A 53 12.43 -12.20 10.32
CA GLU A 53 12.03 -11.00 11.08
C GLU A 53 11.62 -9.83 10.17
N ALA A 54 11.74 -9.95 8.85
CA ALA A 54 11.53 -8.83 7.93
C ALA A 54 10.05 -8.52 7.70
N SER A 55 9.25 -9.55 7.45
CA SER A 55 7.83 -9.36 7.16
C SER A 55 7.00 -10.62 7.35
N VAL A 56 5.69 -10.42 7.46
CA VAL A 56 4.68 -11.47 7.44
C VAL A 56 3.55 -11.05 6.50
N LEU A 57 3.15 -11.95 5.61
CA LEU A 57 1.95 -11.81 4.78
C LEU A 57 0.95 -12.87 5.20
N ALA A 58 -0.30 -12.49 5.42
CA ALA A 58 -1.38 -13.40 5.71
C ALA A 58 -2.61 -13.08 4.85
N TYR A 59 -3.27 -14.14 4.44
CA TYR A 59 -4.31 -14.12 3.43
C TYR A 59 -5.47 -15.01 3.88
N VAL A 60 -6.69 -14.54 3.67
CA VAL A 60 -7.91 -15.32 3.89
C VAL A 60 -8.45 -15.69 2.51
N ARG A 61 -8.53 -16.98 2.24
CA ARG A 61 -9.13 -17.50 1.01
C ARG A 61 -10.61 -17.10 0.97
N PRO A 62 -11.10 -16.50 -0.13
CA PRO A 62 -12.50 -16.16 -0.25
C PRO A 62 -13.35 -17.43 -0.29
N ASP A 63 -14.50 -17.40 0.40
CA ASP A 63 -15.45 -18.52 0.39
C ASP A 63 -16.13 -18.66 -0.98
N ASN A 64 -16.31 -17.55 -1.70
CA ASN A 64 -16.84 -17.50 -3.05
C ASN A 64 -15.81 -16.90 -4.02
N PRO A 65 -15.34 -17.66 -5.03
CA PRO A 65 -14.37 -17.17 -6.01
C PRO A 65 -14.89 -16.00 -6.87
N PHE A 66 -16.21 -15.76 -6.92
CA PHE A 66 -16.83 -14.70 -7.72
C PHE A 66 -17.26 -13.47 -6.89
N SER A 67 -16.68 -13.29 -5.70
CA SER A 67 -16.94 -12.10 -4.87
C SER A 67 -16.47 -10.82 -5.56
N VAL A 68 -17.27 -9.75 -5.45
CA VAL A 68 -16.92 -8.39 -5.92
C VAL A 68 -15.62 -7.90 -5.26
N HIS A 69 -15.33 -8.34 -4.04
CA HIS A 69 -14.09 -8.07 -3.32
C HIS A 69 -13.17 -9.30 -3.38
N GLN A 70 -12.77 -9.67 -4.60
CA GLN A 70 -11.88 -10.80 -4.82
C GLN A 70 -10.54 -10.55 -4.11
N ARG A 71 -10.07 -11.54 -3.34
CA ARG A 71 -8.73 -11.52 -2.76
C ARG A 71 -7.87 -12.47 -3.55
N LEU A 72 -6.69 -12.00 -3.94
CA LEU A 72 -5.69 -12.78 -4.64
C LEU A 72 -4.37 -12.73 -3.88
N PHE A 73 -3.64 -13.83 -3.95
CA PHE A 73 -2.29 -13.93 -3.44
C PHE A 73 -1.43 -14.62 -4.50
N CYS A 74 -0.34 -13.98 -4.89
CA CYS A 74 0.58 -14.49 -5.90
C CYS A 74 2.03 -14.28 -5.45
N GLY A 75 2.91 -15.20 -5.84
CA GLY A 75 4.35 -15.11 -5.59
C GLY A 75 5.13 -15.55 -6.83
N VAL A 76 5.95 -14.66 -7.38
CA VAL A 76 6.77 -14.90 -8.58
C VAL A 76 8.15 -14.26 -8.37
N ASP A 77 9.22 -15.00 -8.64
CA ASP A 77 10.61 -14.51 -8.51
C ASP A 77 10.92 -13.85 -7.15
N ASP A 78 10.43 -14.44 -6.05
CA ASP A 78 10.61 -13.94 -4.67
C ASP A 78 9.95 -12.58 -4.40
N ILE A 79 9.01 -12.18 -5.27
CA ILE A 79 8.12 -11.04 -5.12
C ILE A 79 6.73 -11.57 -4.85
N TYR A 80 6.07 -11.04 -3.83
CA TYR A 80 4.77 -11.50 -3.36
C TYR A 80 3.77 -10.37 -3.39
N CYS A 81 2.57 -10.64 -3.89
CA CYS A 81 1.50 -9.66 -3.99
C CYS A 81 0.23 -10.18 -3.29
N LEU A 82 -0.27 -9.39 -2.35
CA LEU A 82 -1.65 -9.46 -1.88
C LEU A 82 -2.45 -8.44 -2.68
N PHE A 83 -3.50 -8.87 -3.36
CA PHE A 83 -4.38 -8.00 -4.15
C PHE A 83 -5.82 -8.16 -3.66
N LEU A 84 -6.54 -7.05 -3.61
CA LEU A 84 -7.94 -6.96 -3.21
C LEU A 84 -8.71 -6.16 -4.24
N GLY A 85 -9.84 -6.70 -4.69
CA GLY A 85 -10.74 -6.07 -5.65
C GLY A 85 -10.56 -6.61 -7.07
N SER A 86 -10.71 -5.77 -8.08
CA SER A 86 -10.59 -6.16 -9.49
C SER A 86 -10.18 -4.99 -10.39
N LEU A 87 -9.64 -5.32 -11.57
CA LEU A 87 -9.28 -4.34 -12.59
C LEU A 87 -10.19 -4.49 -13.82
N ASN A 88 -10.92 -3.42 -14.16
CA ASN A 88 -11.79 -3.33 -15.33
C ASN A 88 -11.01 -3.41 -16.65
N ASN A 89 -9.77 -2.94 -16.66
CA ASN A 89 -8.92 -2.85 -17.85
C ASN A 89 -7.79 -3.90 -17.89
N LEU A 90 -7.83 -4.95 -17.06
CA LEU A 90 -6.78 -5.98 -16.97
C LEU A 90 -6.38 -6.57 -18.33
N SER A 91 -7.36 -6.85 -19.20
CA SER A 91 -7.09 -7.43 -20.52
C SER A 91 -6.27 -6.51 -21.43
N VAL A 92 -6.47 -5.20 -21.32
CA VAL A 92 -5.71 -4.17 -22.05
C VAL A 92 -4.30 -4.08 -21.48
N LEU A 93 -4.19 -4.05 -20.15
CA LEU A 93 -2.91 -4.00 -19.44
C LEU A 93 -2.04 -5.24 -19.74
N ASN A 94 -2.61 -6.44 -19.68
CA ASN A 94 -1.91 -7.68 -20.04
C ASN A 94 -1.38 -7.65 -21.47
N LYS A 95 -2.15 -7.10 -22.43
CA LYS A 95 -1.71 -6.95 -23.81
C LYS A 95 -0.55 -5.95 -23.93
N GLN A 96 -0.61 -4.82 -23.22
CA GLN A 96 0.43 -3.78 -23.22
C GLN A 96 1.76 -4.29 -22.65
N TYR A 97 1.69 -5.12 -21.60
CA TYR A 97 2.86 -5.74 -20.98
C TYR A 97 3.32 -7.03 -21.69
N GLY A 98 2.61 -7.48 -22.73
CA GLY A 98 2.96 -8.70 -23.47
C GLY A 98 2.77 -9.99 -22.65
N LEU A 99 1.85 -9.97 -21.67
CA LEU A 99 1.56 -11.09 -20.78
C LEU A 99 0.63 -12.11 -21.46
N SER A 100 0.70 -13.37 -21.01
CA SER A 100 -0.07 -14.47 -21.57
C SER A 100 -1.56 -14.39 -21.23
N LYS A 101 -2.39 -15.17 -21.94
CA LYS A 101 -3.81 -15.30 -21.59
C LYS A 101 -3.95 -15.99 -20.23
N GLY A 102 -4.68 -15.38 -19.30
CA GLY A 102 -4.97 -15.93 -17.97
C GLY A 102 -4.19 -15.31 -16.82
N THR A 103 -3.35 -14.29 -17.07
CA THR A 103 -2.74 -13.47 -16.01
C THR A 103 -3.84 -12.74 -15.22
N ASP A 104 -3.90 -13.00 -13.93
CA ASP A 104 -4.77 -12.31 -12.97
C ASP A 104 -4.17 -10.98 -12.50
N GLU A 105 -4.94 -10.21 -11.72
CA GLU A 105 -4.53 -8.90 -11.23
C GLU A 105 -3.27 -8.94 -10.36
N ALA A 106 -3.13 -9.95 -9.50
CA ALA A 106 -1.97 -10.07 -8.62
C ALA A 106 -0.69 -10.35 -9.40
N MET A 107 -0.75 -11.24 -10.40
CA MET A 107 0.37 -11.54 -11.27
C MET A 107 0.72 -10.33 -12.16
N PHE A 108 -0.29 -9.62 -12.68
CA PHE A 108 -0.06 -8.38 -13.41
C PHE A 108 0.68 -7.34 -12.57
N VAL A 109 0.26 -7.11 -11.31
CA VAL A 109 0.92 -6.14 -10.41
C VAL A 109 2.38 -6.52 -10.15
N ILE A 110 2.71 -7.80 -10.02
CA ILE A 110 4.11 -8.24 -9.88
C ILE A 110 4.94 -7.88 -11.13
N GLU A 111 4.42 -8.12 -12.33
CA GLU A 111 5.12 -7.80 -13.58
C GLU A 111 5.25 -6.29 -13.82
N ALA A 112 4.22 -5.52 -13.44
CA ALA A 112 4.28 -4.06 -13.43
C ALA A 112 5.35 -3.53 -12.46
N TYR A 113 5.42 -4.08 -11.25
CA TYR A 113 6.45 -3.75 -10.26
C TYR A 113 7.86 -4.10 -10.76
N LYS A 114 8.07 -5.29 -11.33
CA LYS A 114 9.36 -5.69 -11.93
C LYS A 114 9.79 -4.70 -13.02
N THR A 115 8.85 -4.25 -13.84
CA THR A 115 9.12 -3.25 -14.88
C THR A 115 9.57 -1.90 -14.28
N LEU A 116 8.90 -1.43 -13.22
CA LEU A 116 9.28 -0.21 -12.50
C LEU A 116 10.67 -0.32 -11.87
N ARG A 117 10.99 -1.47 -11.27
CA ARG A 117 12.28 -1.74 -10.61
C ARG A 117 13.43 -1.87 -11.62
N ASP A 118 13.23 -2.64 -12.69
CA ASP A 118 14.32 -3.11 -13.56
C ASP A 118 14.52 -2.27 -14.82
N ARG A 119 13.51 -1.53 -15.27
CA ARG A 119 13.47 -0.93 -16.63
C ARG A 119 13.18 0.57 -16.66
N GLY A 120 13.68 1.33 -15.68
CA GLY A 120 13.47 2.79 -15.58
C GLY A 120 13.72 3.55 -16.90
N PRO A 121 13.04 4.72 -17.11
CA PRO A 121 12.49 5.60 -16.09
C PRO A 121 10.95 5.78 -16.17
N TYR A 122 10.17 4.70 -16.05
CA TYR A 122 8.71 4.84 -15.91
C TYR A 122 8.35 5.24 -14.48
N PRO A 123 7.66 6.37 -14.27
CA PRO A 123 7.30 6.81 -12.93
C PRO A 123 6.14 5.96 -12.39
N ALA A 124 6.29 5.44 -11.16
CA ALA A 124 5.32 4.53 -10.55
C ALA A 124 3.90 5.11 -10.46
N ASP A 125 3.77 6.43 -10.30
CA ASP A 125 2.46 7.09 -10.25
C ASP A 125 1.68 6.94 -11.56
N GLN A 126 2.35 6.95 -12.70
CA GLN A 126 1.68 6.77 -14.00
C GLN A 126 1.17 5.34 -14.14
N VAL A 127 1.99 4.34 -13.79
CA VAL A 127 1.60 2.93 -13.86
C VAL A 127 0.40 2.64 -12.95
N VAL A 128 0.43 3.12 -11.69
CA VAL A 128 -0.69 2.90 -10.77
C VAL A 128 -1.95 3.67 -11.20
N LYS A 129 -1.79 4.86 -11.79
CA LYS A 129 -2.91 5.65 -12.31
C LYS A 129 -3.59 5.01 -13.53
N GLU A 130 -2.88 4.18 -14.29
CA GLU A 130 -3.44 3.43 -15.42
C GLU A 130 -4.29 2.23 -14.97
N LEU A 131 -4.28 1.86 -13.69
CA LEU A 131 -5.12 0.79 -13.16
C LEU A 131 -6.56 1.31 -13.01
N ASP A 132 -7.49 0.76 -13.78
CA ASP A 132 -8.91 1.10 -13.72
C ASP A 132 -9.66 -0.02 -12.98
N GLY A 133 -10.33 0.33 -11.88
CA GLY A 133 -11.12 -0.60 -11.07
C GLY A 133 -11.11 -0.25 -9.59
N SER A 134 -11.84 -1.05 -8.81
CA SER A 134 -11.79 -0.99 -7.35
C SER A 134 -10.67 -1.91 -6.88
N PHE A 135 -9.52 -1.36 -6.52
CA PHE A 135 -8.35 -2.18 -6.17
C PHE A 135 -7.57 -1.66 -4.95
N ALA A 136 -6.92 -2.59 -4.26
CA ALA A 136 -5.85 -2.34 -3.32
C ALA A 136 -4.82 -3.46 -3.44
N PHE A 137 -3.55 -3.14 -3.28
CA PHE A 137 -2.52 -4.19 -3.26
C PHE A 137 -1.39 -3.86 -2.29
N VAL A 138 -0.68 -4.92 -1.91
CA VAL A 138 0.59 -4.86 -1.16
C VAL A 138 1.55 -5.84 -1.82
N VAL A 139 2.66 -5.31 -2.33
CA VAL A 139 3.78 -6.03 -2.91
C VAL A 139 4.93 -6.03 -1.91
N TYR A 140 5.54 -7.19 -1.71
CA TYR A 140 6.78 -7.36 -0.98
C TYR A 140 7.81 -8.07 -1.86
N ASP A 141 8.92 -7.38 -2.13
CA ASP A 141 10.07 -7.93 -2.81
C ASP A 141 11.09 -8.39 -1.77
N SER A 142 11.12 -9.69 -1.52
CA SER A 142 11.96 -10.25 -0.45
C SER A 142 13.45 -10.26 -0.79
N LYS A 143 13.84 -10.06 -2.06
CA LYS A 143 15.25 -9.98 -2.48
C LYS A 143 15.92 -8.71 -2.00
N ILE A 144 15.21 -7.59 -2.11
CA ILE A 144 15.73 -6.27 -1.76
C ILE A 144 15.03 -5.65 -0.55
N GLY A 145 14.08 -6.36 0.06
CA GLY A 145 13.34 -5.89 1.24
C GLY A 145 12.45 -4.67 0.95
N THR A 146 11.93 -4.55 -0.28
CA THR A 146 11.13 -3.40 -0.71
C THR A 146 9.64 -3.68 -0.54
N VAL A 147 8.90 -2.67 -0.09
CA VAL A 147 7.45 -2.71 0.09
C VAL A 147 6.80 -1.69 -0.84
N PHE A 148 5.78 -2.13 -1.58
CA PHE A 148 5.01 -1.25 -2.45
C PHE A 148 3.51 -1.52 -2.29
N ALA A 149 2.75 -0.53 -1.83
CA ALA A 149 1.31 -0.65 -1.60
C ALA A 149 0.55 0.47 -2.30
N ALA A 150 -0.68 0.19 -2.73
CA ALA A 150 -1.56 1.22 -3.29
C ALA A 150 -3.03 0.94 -2.99
N LEU A 151 -3.81 2.01 -3.02
CA LEU A 151 -5.27 1.98 -2.92
C LEU A 151 -5.87 2.84 -4.03
N GLY A 152 -6.80 2.24 -4.80
CA GLY A 152 -7.56 2.89 -5.85
C GLY A 152 -8.29 4.16 -5.36
N SER A 153 -8.63 5.04 -6.30
CA SER A 153 -9.26 6.33 -5.98
C SER A 153 -10.78 6.29 -5.88
N ASP A 154 -11.41 5.20 -6.34
CA ASP A 154 -12.87 5.06 -6.41
C ASP A 154 -13.54 4.77 -5.04
N GLY A 155 -12.77 4.36 -4.05
CA GLY A 155 -13.26 3.99 -2.72
C GLY A 155 -14.08 2.68 -2.67
N GLY A 156 -14.05 1.88 -3.74
CA GLY A 156 -14.79 0.61 -3.82
C GLY A 156 -14.23 -0.50 -2.92
N VAL A 157 -12.93 -0.40 -2.62
CA VAL A 157 -12.24 -1.22 -1.61
C VAL A 157 -11.70 -0.33 -0.49
N LYS A 158 -11.41 -0.93 0.67
CA LYS A 158 -10.82 -0.23 1.82
C LYS A 158 -9.56 -0.93 2.26
N LEU A 159 -8.57 -0.12 2.62
CA LEU A 159 -7.32 -0.57 3.20
C LEU A 159 -7.03 0.31 4.41
N TYR A 160 -6.48 -0.29 5.46
CA TYR A 160 -6.09 0.36 6.68
C TYR A 160 -4.63 0.06 6.96
N TRP A 161 -3.99 0.96 7.70
CA TRP A 161 -2.61 0.82 8.10
C TRP A 161 -2.36 1.43 9.47
N GLY A 162 -1.35 0.92 10.15
CA GLY A 162 -0.98 1.38 11.48
C GLY A 162 0.40 0.93 11.89
N ILE A 163 0.79 1.33 13.11
CA ILE A 163 2.09 1.06 13.69
C ILE A 163 1.92 0.16 14.92
N ALA A 164 2.56 -1.01 14.87
CA ALA A 164 2.60 -1.99 15.96
C ALA A 164 3.54 -1.55 17.10
N ALA A 165 3.58 -2.32 18.19
CA ALA A 165 4.29 -1.97 19.41
C ALA A 165 5.81 -1.77 19.23
N ASP A 166 6.41 -2.52 18.30
CA ASP A 166 7.84 -2.53 17.97
C ASP A 166 8.22 -1.49 16.90
N GLY A 167 7.23 -0.79 16.34
CA GLY A 167 7.35 0.14 15.22
C GLY A 167 7.06 -0.46 13.85
N SER A 168 6.72 -1.76 13.77
CA SER A 168 6.38 -2.41 12.51
C SER A 168 5.11 -1.82 11.88
N VAL A 169 5.08 -1.76 10.55
CA VAL A 169 3.91 -1.31 9.79
C VAL A 169 2.95 -2.47 9.62
N VAL A 170 1.70 -2.27 10.00
CA VAL A 170 0.60 -3.22 9.78
C VAL A 170 -0.29 -2.66 8.69
N ILE A 171 -0.60 -3.45 7.66
CA ILE A 171 -1.52 -3.09 6.57
C ILE A 171 -2.57 -4.21 6.46
N SER A 172 -3.86 -3.86 6.44
CA SER A 172 -4.95 -4.84 6.38
C SER A 172 -6.22 -4.23 5.80
N ASP A 173 -7.06 -5.04 5.15
CA ASP A 173 -8.42 -4.67 4.77
C ASP A 173 -9.42 -4.84 5.93
N ASP A 174 -9.01 -5.51 7.00
CA ASP A 174 -9.76 -5.69 8.24
C ASP A 174 -9.41 -4.58 9.25
N LEU A 175 -10.36 -3.69 9.50
CA LEU A 175 -10.20 -2.55 10.42
C LEU A 175 -10.00 -3.00 11.87
N ASP A 176 -10.67 -4.08 12.29
CA ASP A 176 -10.66 -4.50 13.68
C ASP A 176 -9.29 -5.10 14.03
N VAL A 177 -8.69 -5.83 13.11
CA VAL A 177 -7.30 -6.32 13.22
C VAL A 177 -6.31 -5.15 13.36
N VAL A 178 -6.46 -4.07 12.59
CA VAL A 178 -5.58 -2.90 12.71
C VAL A 178 -5.81 -2.18 14.03
N LYS A 179 -7.05 -2.00 14.48
CA LYS A 179 -7.37 -1.37 15.77
C LYS A 179 -6.79 -2.16 16.95
N GLU A 180 -6.95 -3.48 16.96
CA GLU A 180 -6.44 -4.32 18.04
C GLU A 180 -4.91 -4.39 18.01
N GLY A 181 -4.29 -4.46 16.83
CA GLY A 181 -2.84 -4.51 16.68
C GLY A 181 -2.12 -3.18 16.95
N CYS A 182 -2.71 -2.06 16.53
CA CYS A 182 -2.03 -0.75 16.53
C CYS A 182 -2.61 0.25 17.56
N ALA A 183 -3.63 -0.15 18.33
CA ALA A 183 -4.32 0.69 19.30
C ALA A 183 -4.84 2.02 18.69
N LYS A 184 -4.21 3.15 18.99
CA LYS A 184 -4.58 4.48 18.45
C LYS A 184 -3.64 4.92 17.31
N SER A 185 -2.61 4.16 16.96
CA SER A 185 -1.62 4.48 15.92
C SER A 185 -2.04 3.88 14.58
N PHE A 186 -3.21 4.26 14.08
CA PHE A 186 -3.72 3.73 12.81
C PHE A 186 -4.58 4.74 12.05
N ALA A 187 -4.74 4.50 10.76
CA ALA A 187 -5.61 5.26 9.88
C ALA A 187 -6.15 4.41 8.74
N PRO A 188 -7.19 4.87 8.02
CA PRO A 188 -7.40 4.45 6.65
C PRO A 188 -6.16 4.74 5.81
N PHE A 189 -5.78 3.80 4.95
CA PHE A 189 -4.83 4.09 3.89
C PHE A 189 -5.50 5.07 2.92
N PRO A 190 -4.83 6.14 2.49
CA PRO A 190 -5.47 7.19 1.70
C PRO A 190 -5.81 6.69 0.28
N THR A 191 -7.02 6.97 -0.16
CA THR A 191 -7.49 6.67 -1.53
C THR A 191 -6.67 7.45 -2.56
N GLY A 192 -6.44 6.86 -3.74
CA GLY A 192 -5.70 7.55 -4.80
C GLY A 192 -4.21 7.74 -4.49
N CYS A 193 -3.68 6.92 -3.58
CA CYS A 193 -2.30 7.00 -3.11
C CYS A 193 -1.58 5.66 -3.18
N MET A 194 -0.25 5.76 -3.22
CA MET A 194 0.67 4.63 -3.12
C MET A 194 1.74 4.93 -2.08
N PHE A 195 2.31 3.86 -1.53
CA PHE A 195 3.41 3.88 -0.58
C PHE A 195 4.53 2.99 -1.08
N HIS A 196 5.74 3.53 -1.15
CA HIS A 196 6.96 2.78 -1.45
C HIS A 196 7.92 2.90 -0.27
N SER A 197 8.56 1.82 0.18
CA SER A 197 9.44 1.83 1.37
C SER A 197 10.57 2.86 1.29
N GLU A 198 11.08 3.13 0.09
CA GLU A 198 12.13 4.14 -0.18
C GLU A 198 11.56 5.52 -0.56
N GLY A 199 10.35 5.57 -1.14
CA GLY A 199 9.75 6.80 -1.69
C GLY A 199 8.73 7.47 -0.76
N GLY A 200 8.33 6.77 0.30
CA GLY A 200 7.27 7.19 1.20
C GLY A 200 5.88 7.13 0.55
N LEU A 201 4.95 7.86 1.17
CA LEU A 201 3.56 7.95 0.75
C LEU A 201 3.39 9.10 -0.25
N MET A 202 2.71 8.86 -1.38
CA MET A 202 2.39 9.88 -2.37
C MET A 202 1.04 9.62 -3.06
N SER A 203 0.42 10.67 -3.61
CA SER A 203 -0.77 10.53 -4.45
C SER A 203 -0.37 10.23 -5.89
N PHE A 204 -0.90 9.16 -6.49
CA PHE A 204 -0.73 8.91 -7.92
C PHE A 204 -1.73 9.71 -8.77
N GLU A 205 -2.82 10.20 -8.17
CA GLU A 205 -3.74 11.14 -8.84
C GLU A 205 -3.13 12.53 -9.00
N HIS A 206 -2.40 12.97 -7.97
CA HIS A 206 -1.77 14.27 -7.88
C HIS A 206 -0.27 14.15 -7.50
N PRO A 207 0.57 13.54 -8.36
CA PRO A 207 1.97 13.21 -8.02
C PRO A 207 2.86 14.43 -7.77
N MET A 208 2.44 15.60 -8.23
CA MET A 208 3.18 16.85 -8.04
C MET A 208 2.78 17.60 -6.77
N ASN A 209 1.80 17.10 -6.00
CA ASN A 209 1.29 17.76 -4.80
C ASN A 209 1.76 17.03 -3.54
N LYS A 210 2.06 17.80 -2.49
CA LYS A 210 2.41 17.23 -1.19
C LYS A 210 1.17 16.61 -0.54
N LEU A 211 1.36 15.56 0.26
CA LEU A 211 0.35 15.08 1.19
C LEU A 211 0.49 15.81 2.52
N LYS A 212 -0.65 16.19 3.10
CA LYS A 212 -0.75 16.82 4.41
C LYS A 212 -1.41 15.85 5.38
N ALA A 213 -0.75 15.62 6.51
CA ALA A 213 -1.32 14.89 7.63
C ALA A 213 -2.41 15.73 8.32
N MET A 214 -3.56 15.09 8.55
CA MET A 214 -4.71 15.63 9.24
C MET A 214 -4.95 14.76 10.47
N PRO A 215 -4.60 15.24 11.68
CA PRO A 215 -4.79 14.49 12.91
C PRO A 215 -6.23 14.00 13.03
N ARG A 216 -6.41 12.74 13.41
CA ARG A 216 -7.74 12.16 13.65
C ARG A 216 -8.01 12.15 15.14
N ILE A 217 -9.28 12.34 15.49
CA ILE A 217 -9.78 12.21 16.85
C ILE A 217 -10.88 11.15 16.80
N ASP A 218 -10.84 10.19 17.72
CA ASP A 218 -11.87 9.17 17.84
C ASP A 218 -13.09 9.67 18.63
N SER A 219 -14.08 8.80 18.83
CA SER A 219 -15.29 9.12 19.60
C SER A 219 -15.02 9.40 21.08
N GLU A 220 -13.87 9.03 21.61
CA GLU A 220 -13.45 9.28 23.00
C GLU A 220 -12.75 10.64 23.14
N GLY A 221 -12.58 11.39 22.05
CA GLY A 221 -11.84 12.65 22.04
C GLY A 221 -10.32 12.46 22.02
N VAL A 222 -9.84 11.25 21.71
CA VAL A 222 -8.42 10.90 21.74
C VAL A 222 -7.83 10.92 20.33
N MET A 223 -6.63 11.50 20.18
CA MET A 223 -5.91 11.52 18.91
C MET A 223 -5.57 10.09 18.45
N CYS A 224 -5.92 9.73 17.21
CA CYS A 224 -5.69 8.40 16.64
C CYS A 224 -5.07 8.43 15.23
N GLY A 225 -3.74 8.53 15.16
CA GLY A 225 -3.00 8.64 13.91
C GLY A 225 -3.44 9.85 13.07
N ALA A 226 -3.21 9.78 11.76
CA ALA A 226 -3.55 10.86 10.84
C ALA A 226 -4.16 10.34 9.54
N ASN A 227 -5.12 11.09 9.00
CA ASN A 227 -5.53 10.96 7.60
C ASN A 227 -4.56 11.76 6.73
N PHE A 228 -4.26 11.28 5.53
CA PHE A 228 -3.42 12.00 4.58
C PHE A 228 -4.27 12.52 3.44
N LYS A 229 -4.15 13.82 3.14
CA LYS A 229 -4.89 14.47 2.04
C LYS A 229 -3.95 15.26 1.16
N VAL A 230 -4.25 15.32 -0.13
CA VAL A 230 -3.50 16.14 -1.09
C VAL A 230 -3.64 17.62 -0.73
N ASP A 231 -2.50 18.27 -0.54
CA ASP A 231 -2.41 19.73 -0.43
C ASP A 231 -2.38 20.33 -1.84
N LYS A 232 -3.50 20.95 -2.23
CA LYS A 232 -3.66 21.58 -3.55
C LYS A 232 -2.74 22.78 -3.76
N PHE A 233 -2.20 23.37 -2.69
CA PHE A 233 -1.40 24.58 -2.74
C PHE A 233 0.10 24.32 -2.68
N SER A 234 0.51 23.18 -2.12
CA SER A 234 1.93 22.82 -1.97
C SER A 234 2.38 21.80 -3.00
N ARG A 235 3.38 22.15 -3.82
CA ARG A 235 4.00 21.21 -4.76
C ARG A 235 5.19 20.48 -4.14
N VAL A 236 5.43 19.25 -4.60
CA VAL A 236 6.69 18.54 -4.35
C VAL A 236 7.77 19.28 -5.12
N ASN A 237 8.90 19.59 -4.48
CA ASN A 237 10.03 20.23 -5.15
C ASN A 237 10.63 19.24 -6.15
N SER A 238 10.17 19.29 -7.40
CA SER A 238 10.72 18.52 -8.51
C SER A 238 11.48 19.46 -9.44
N ILE A 239 12.66 19.02 -9.88
CA ILE A 239 13.33 19.60 -11.06
C ILE A 239 12.30 19.63 -12.21
N PRO A 240 12.17 20.74 -12.97
CA PRO A 240 11.23 20.80 -14.09
C PRO A 240 11.50 19.64 -15.04
N ARG A 241 10.53 18.74 -15.22
CA ARG A 241 10.61 17.71 -16.26
C ARG A 241 10.44 18.43 -17.60
N VAL A 242 11.57 18.66 -18.25
CA VAL A 242 11.65 19.08 -19.64
C VAL A 242 11.06 17.92 -20.47
N GLY A 243 9.84 18.10 -21.00
CA GLY A 243 9.19 17.06 -21.80
C GLY A 243 10.02 16.76 -23.05
N SER A 244 9.86 15.57 -23.63
CA SER A 244 10.52 15.15 -24.88
C SER A 244 10.18 16.01 -26.11
N GLN A 245 9.27 16.99 -25.96
CA GLN A 245 8.98 18.03 -26.94
C GLN A 245 9.74 19.35 -26.70
N SER A 246 10.54 19.45 -25.65
CA SER A 246 11.31 20.67 -25.41
C SER A 246 12.53 20.64 -26.32
N ASN A 247 12.50 21.51 -27.32
CA ASN A 247 13.58 21.74 -28.25
C ASN A 247 14.84 22.10 -27.48
N TRP A 248 15.92 21.31 -27.59
CA TRP A 248 17.23 21.58 -26.95
C TRP A 248 17.97 22.77 -27.59
N MET A 249 17.25 23.69 -28.24
CA MET A 249 17.78 24.81 -29.01
C MET A 249 17.16 26.12 -28.51
N GLU A 250 17.19 26.37 -27.20
CA GLU A 250 17.14 27.73 -26.65
C GLU A 250 18.15 27.83 -25.50
N TRP A 251 19.42 27.65 -25.85
CA TRP A 251 20.43 28.52 -25.26
C TRP A 251 20.61 29.68 -26.21
N GLU A 252 20.05 30.84 -25.86
CA GLU A 252 20.70 32.13 -26.06
C GLU A 252 20.00 33.24 -25.27
N GLN A 253 20.82 33.90 -24.44
CA GLN A 253 20.81 35.32 -24.06
C GLN A 253 19.55 35.90 -23.36
N HIS A 254 19.70 36.21 -22.08
CA HIS A 254 19.86 37.59 -21.59
C HIS A 254 20.38 37.62 -20.15
#